data_AF-A0A1W9MA96-F1
#
_entry.id   AF-A0A1W9MA96-F1
#
_cell.length_a   1.000
_cell.length_b   1.000
_cell.length_c   1.000
_cell.angle_alpha   90.00
_cell.angle_beta   90.00
_cell.angle_gamma   90.00
#
_symmetry.space_group_name_H-M   'P 1'
#
loop_
_entity.id
_entity.type
_entity.pdbx_description
1 polymer ?
#
loop_
_entity_poly.entity_id
_entity_poly.type
_entity_poly.pdbx_seq_one_letter_code
_entity_poly.pdbx_strand_id
1 'polypeptide(L)'
;TVDESAYRHPVIHRVFDLIEKDLITPKEYAFMKDEYSFRQVMNEEYEKGLEKGIEKGIEKGIEKGIEKGRRETAANFLKTGILTEEQVAQASGLSLEEIRKIRTSCQIGKEFFK
;
A
#
# COMPACT_ATOMS: atom_id res chain seq x y z
N THR A 1 -28.72 -2.16 44.28
CA THR A 1 -28.88 -3.50 43.69
C THR A 1 -30.31 -3.63 43.22
N VAL A 2 -30.54 -4.17 42.03
CA VAL A 2 -31.89 -4.35 41.48
C VAL A 2 -32.51 -5.58 42.16
N ASP A 3 -33.77 -5.49 42.58
CA ASP A 3 -34.50 -6.64 43.13
C ASP A 3 -35.02 -7.50 41.97
N GLU A 4 -34.34 -8.61 41.72
CA GLU A 4 -34.63 -9.53 40.61
C GLU A 4 -35.91 -10.34 40.83
N SER A 5 -36.35 -10.49 42.09
CA SER A 5 -37.57 -11.24 42.46
C SER A 5 -38.86 -10.50 42.07
N ALA A 6 -38.76 -9.19 41.80
CA ALA A 6 -39.86 -8.36 41.36
C ALA A 6 -40.33 -8.67 39.92
N TYR A 7 -39.48 -9.32 39.11
CA TYR A 7 -39.80 -9.67 37.73
C TYR A 7 -40.33 -11.10 37.67
N ARG A 8 -41.58 -11.30 37.25
CA ARG A 8 -42.20 -12.64 37.20
C ARG A 8 -42.11 -13.35 35.86
N HIS A 9 -41.57 -12.70 34.84
CA HIS A 9 -41.56 -13.24 33.49
C HIS A 9 -40.39 -14.23 33.32
N PRO A 10 -40.63 -15.48 32.88
CA PRO A 10 -39.61 -16.53 32.85
C PRO A 10 -38.46 -16.24 31.86
N VAL A 11 -38.69 -15.39 30.87
CA VAL A 11 -37.61 -14.90 29.99
C VAL A 11 -36.66 -13.97 30.73
N ILE A 12 -37.16 -13.13 31.64
CA ILE A 12 -36.33 -12.16 32.38
C ILE A 12 -35.40 -12.89 33.35
N HIS A 13 -35.89 -13.91 34.05
CA HIS A 13 -35.03 -14.76 34.89
C HIS A 13 -33.94 -15.46 34.08
N ARG A 14 -34.25 -15.97 32.88
CA ARG A 14 -33.22 -16.52 31.99
C ARG A 14 -32.15 -15.51 31.60
N VAL A 15 -32.48 -14.21 31.51
CA VAL A 15 -31.48 -13.17 31.26
C VAL A 15 -30.60 -12.96 32.50
N PHE A 16 -31.17 -12.95 33.70
CA PHE A 16 -30.38 -12.88 34.95
C PHE A 16 -29.47 -14.10 35.12
N ASP A 17 -29.97 -15.31 34.86
CA ASP A 17 -29.16 -16.55 34.90
C ASP A 17 -27.98 -16.50 33.93
N LEU A 18 -28.18 -15.92 32.73
CA LEU A 18 -27.13 -15.76 31.73
C LEU A 18 -26.08 -14.73 32.18
N ILE A 19 -26.51 -13.61 32.78
CA ILE A 19 -25.62 -12.57 33.32
C ILE A 19 -24.80 -13.12 34.50
N GLU A 20 -25.43 -13.88 35.39
CA GLU A 20 -24.78 -14.51 36.54
C GLU A 20 -23.78 -15.57 36.09
N LYS A 21 -24.15 -16.41 35.12
CA LYS A 21 -23.28 -17.45 34.56
C LYS A 21 -22.05 -16.89 33.84
N ASP A 22 -22.21 -15.80 33.11
CA ASP A 22 -21.10 -15.16 32.39
C ASP A 22 -20.23 -14.29 33.31
N LEU A 23 -20.64 -14.09 34.59
CA LEU A 23 -19.93 -13.27 35.60
C LEU A 23 -19.55 -11.87 35.11
N ILE A 24 -20.31 -11.32 34.16
CA ILE A 24 -20.09 -9.99 33.59
C ILE A 24 -21.29 -9.11 33.88
N THR A 25 -21.03 -7.95 34.47
CA THR A 25 -22.06 -6.93 34.65
C THR A 25 -22.45 -6.32 33.30
N PRO A 26 -23.66 -5.77 33.15
CA PRO A 26 -24.06 -5.04 31.94
C PRO A 26 -23.09 -3.91 31.55
N LYS A 27 -22.44 -3.30 32.56
CA LYS A 27 -21.41 -2.29 32.38
C LYS A 27 -20.13 -2.89 31.78
N GLU A 28 -19.65 -4.02 32.32
CA GLU A 28 -18.48 -4.74 31.78
C GLU A 28 -18.74 -5.26 30.37
N TYR A 29 -19.94 -5.78 30.09
CA TYR A 29 -20.33 -6.19 28.73
C TYR A 29 -20.28 -5.02 27.73
N ALA A 30 -20.78 -3.84 28.12
CA ALA A 30 -20.72 -2.64 27.28
C ALA A 30 -19.27 -2.22 26.99
N PHE A 31 -18.41 -2.18 28.01
CA PHE A 31 -16.99 -1.89 27.84
C PHE A 31 -16.29 -2.90 26.94
N MET A 32 -16.55 -4.20 27.11
CA MET A 32 -15.98 -5.24 26.26
C MET A 32 -16.42 -5.04 24.80
N LYS A 33 -17.71 -4.80 24.55
CA LYS A 33 -18.22 -4.56 23.19
C LYS A 33 -17.57 -3.33 22.55
N ASP A 34 -17.38 -2.26 23.29
CA ASP A 34 -16.70 -1.05 22.81
C ASP A 34 -15.21 -1.34 22.51
N GLU A 35 -14.53 -2.08 23.37
CA GLU A 35 -13.13 -2.48 23.19
C GLU A 35 -12.95 -3.39 21.95
N TYR A 36 -13.80 -4.40 21.78
CA TYR A 36 -13.79 -5.26 20.59
C TYR A 36 -14.08 -4.47 19.32
N SER A 37 -15.02 -3.52 19.36
CA SER A 37 -15.33 -2.66 18.21
C SER A 37 -14.15 -1.77 17.84
N PHE A 38 -13.49 -1.17 18.84
CA PHE A 38 -12.29 -0.38 18.62
C PHE A 38 -11.14 -1.21 18.05
N ARG A 39 -10.89 -2.42 18.57
CA ARG A 39 -9.86 -3.33 18.04
C ARG A 39 -10.14 -3.73 16.59
N GLN A 40 -11.39 -3.96 16.22
CA GLN A 40 -11.75 -4.27 14.83
C GLN A 40 -11.46 -3.09 13.90
N VAL A 41 -11.89 -1.88 14.26
CA VAL A 41 -11.60 -0.67 13.47
C VAL A 41 -10.11 -0.45 13.33
N MET A 42 -9.35 -0.58 14.41
CA MET A 42 -7.88 -0.45 14.40
C MET A 42 -7.21 -1.48 13.50
N ASN A 43 -7.66 -2.75 13.55
CA ASN A 43 -7.13 -3.80 12.69
C ASN A 43 -7.44 -3.54 11.22
N GLU A 44 -8.68 -3.15 10.90
CA GLU A 44 -9.05 -2.80 9.53
C GLU A 44 -8.25 -1.60 8.99
N GLU A 45 -8.03 -0.58 9.81
CA GLU A 45 -7.21 0.58 9.43
C GLU A 45 -5.75 0.20 9.22
N TYR A 46 -5.22 -0.67 10.08
CA TYR A 46 -3.87 -1.21 9.94
C TYR A 46 -3.72 -2.02 8.64
N GLU A 47 -4.66 -2.92 8.36
CA GLU A 47 -4.69 -3.72 7.13
C GLU A 47 -4.79 -2.82 5.89
N LYS A 48 -5.70 -1.84 5.88
CA LYS A 48 -5.82 -0.84 4.81
C LYS A 48 -4.54 -0.04 4.63
N GLY A 49 -3.86 0.30 5.72
CA GLY A 49 -2.57 1.00 5.70
C GLY A 49 -1.47 0.16 5.06
N LEU A 50 -1.40 -1.12 5.43
CA LEU A 50 -0.45 -2.08 4.88
C LEU A 50 -0.68 -2.32 3.39
N GLU A 51 -1.94 -2.57 2.99
CA GLU A 51 -2.32 -2.79 1.60
C GLU A 51 -1.95 -1.60 0.72
N LYS A 52 -2.33 -0.37 1.12
CA LYS A 52 -1.95 0.87 0.43
C LYS A 52 -0.45 1.06 0.35
N GLY A 53 0.29 0.66 1.39
CA GLY A 53 1.74 0.74 1.42
C GLY A 53 2.39 -0.18 0.38
N ILE A 54 1.91 -1.42 0.31
CA ILE A 54 2.38 -2.44 -0.64
C ILE A 54 2.05 -2.02 -2.07
N GLU A 55 0.81 -1.64 -2.34
CA GLU A 55 0.35 -1.22 -3.67
C GLU A 55 1.19 -0.06 -4.21
N LYS A 56 1.35 1.02 -3.42
CA LYS A 56 2.18 2.18 -3.78
C LYS A 56 3.65 1.80 -3.96
N GLY A 57 4.15 0.84 -3.17
CA GLY A 57 5.53 0.36 -3.28
C GLY A 57 5.77 -0.38 -4.59
N ILE A 58 4.86 -1.27 -4.95
CA ILE A 58 4.91 -2.05 -6.19
C ILE A 58 4.77 -1.13 -7.40
N GLU A 59 3.77 -0.25 -7.43
CA GLU A 59 3.54 0.70 -8.53
C GLU A 59 4.78 1.55 -8.81
N LYS A 60 5.34 2.20 -7.76
CA LYS A 60 6.56 3.00 -7.89
C LYS A 60 7.77 2.17 -8.30
N GLY A 61 7.85 0.92 -7.85
CA GLY A 61 8.94 0.00 -8.21
C GLY A 61 8.90 -0.36 -9.69
N ILE A 62 7.72 -0.71 -10.20
CA ILE A 62 7.49 -1.06 -11.61
C ILE A 62 7.75 0.14 -12.51
N GLU A 63 7.20 1.32 -12.18
CA GLU A 63 7.39 2.54 -12.97
C GLU A 63 8.87 2.91 -13.10
N LYS A 64 9.60 2.94 -11.98
CA LYS A 64 11.05 3.19 -11.96
C LYS A 64 11.84 2.13 -12.75
N GLY A 65 11.43 0.86 -12.65
CA GLY A 65 12.05 -0.24 -13.38
C GLY A 65 11.89 -0.09 -14.89
N ILE A 66 10.67 0.23 -15.35
CA ILE A 66 10.36 0.48 -16.75
C ILE A 66 11.13 1.70 -17.26
N GLU A 67 11.10 2.83 -16.56
CA GLU A 67 11.84 4.04 -16.96
C GLU A 67 13.35 3.75 -17.08
N LYS A 68 13.93 3.09 -16.07
CA LYS A 68 15.34 2.70 -16.08
C LYS A 68 15.66 1.80 -17.28
N GLY A 69 14.85 0.77 -17.53
CA GLY A 69 15.04 -0.15 -18.66
C GLY A 69 14.98 0.56 -20.02
N ARG A 70 14.06 1.52 -20.19
CA ARG A 70 13.96 2.34 -21.42
C ARG A 70 15.22 3.19 -21.61
N ARG A 71 15.72 3.83 -20.55
CA ARG A 71 16.93 4.66 -20.61
C ARG A 71 18.19 3.84 -20.86
N GLU A 72 18.32 2.66 -20.24
CA GLU A 72 19.43 1.73 -20.49
C GLU A 72 19.42 1.22 -21.93
N THR A 73 18.24 0.84 -22.44
CA THR A 73 18.05 0.43 -23.84
C THR A 73 18.49 1.55 -24.80
N ALA A 74 18.02 2.78 -24.58
CA ALA A 74 18.41 3.93 -25.37
C ALA A 74 19.92 4.21 -25.33
N ALA A 75 20.53 4.16 -24.14
CA ALA A 75 21.96 4.35 -23.97
C ALA A 75 22.78 3.28 -24.71
N ASN A 76 22.35 2.03 -24.65
CA ASN A 76 23.00 0.92 -25.36
C ASN A 76 22.91 1.11 -26.88
N PHE A 77 21.74 1.49 -27.41
CA PHE A 77 21.58 1.77 -28.83
C PHE A 77 22.43 2.96 -29.29
N LEU A 78 22.46 4.06 -28.54
CA LEU A 78 23.31 5.22 -28.85
C LEU A 78 24.80 4.85 -28.85
N LYS A 79 25.23 3.96 -27.95
CA LYS A 79 26.62 3.47 -27.91
C LYS A 79 27.00 2.65 -29.16
N THR A 80 26.05 1.95 -29.79
CA THR A 80 26.33 1.22 -31.03
C THR A 80 26.70 2.14 -32.20
N GLY A 81 26.17 3.38 -32.21
CA GLY A 81 26.41 4.35 -33.28
C GLY A 81 25.75 4.01 -34.62
N ILE A 82 24.89 2.98 -34.68
CA ILE A 82 24.24 2.50 -35.90
C ILE A 82 22.87 3.17 -36.11
N LEU A 83 22.12 3.37 -35.03
CA LEU A 83 20.75 3.85 -35.06
C LEU A 83 20.68 5.37 -34.95
N THR A 84 19.70 5.99 -35.65
CA THR A 84 19.43 7.43 -35.52
C THR A 84 18.70 7.73 -34.21
N GLU A 85 18.72 8.99 -33.75
CA GLU A 85 18.01 9.41 -32.55
C GLU A 85 16.51 9.09 -32.62
N GLU A 86 15.91 9.23 -33.80
CA GLU A 86 14.50 8.93 -34.07
C GLU A 86 14.21 7.45 -33.93
N GLN A 87 15.07 6.59 -34.45
CA GLN A 87 14.92 5.13 -34.32
C GLN A 87 15.11 4.68 -32.87
N VAL A 88 16.06 5.28 -32.15
CA VAL A 88 16.26 4.99 -30.72
C VAL A 88 15.06 5.44 -29.90
N ALA A 89 14.55 6.65 -30.15
CA ALA A 89 13.34 7.16 -29.50
C ALA A 89 12.14 6.25 -29.73
N GLN A 90 11.93 5.78 -30.96
CA GLN A 90 10.87 4.83 -31.28
C GLN A 90 11.04 3.50 -30.55
N ALA A 91 12.26 2.93 -30.53
CA ALA A 91 12.53 1.62 -29.94
C ALA A 91 12.49 1.61 -28.41
N SER A 92 12.96 2.68 -27.75
CA SER A 92 12.90 2.82 -26.29
C SER A 92 11.61 3.48 -25.80
N GLY A 93 10.81 4.04 -26.72
CA GLY A 93 9.63 4.87 -26.49
C GLY A 93 9.91 6.21 -25.79
N LEU A 94 11.18 6.63 -25.70
CA LEU A 94 11.53 7.91 -25.07
C LEU A 94 11.33 9.05 -26.08
N SER A 95 11.16 10.26 -25.57
CA SER A 95 11.14 11.46 -26.40
C SER A 95 12.52 11.74 -27.01
N LEU A 96 12.56 12.42 -28.16
CA LEU A 96 13.81 12.87 -28.77
C LEU A 96 14.65 13.73 -27.82
N GLU A 97 14.01 14.54 -26.97
CA GLU A 97 14.71 15.36 -25.98
C GLU A 97 15.44 14.50 -24.94
N GLU A 98 14.80 13.44 -24.44
CA GLU A 98 15.43 12.51 -23.50
C GLU A 98 16.61 11.77 -24.13
N ILE A 99 16.47 11.33 -25.39
CA ILE A 99 17.56 10.70 -26.15
C ILE A 99 18.74 11.66 -26.28
N ARG A 100 18.50 12.93 -26.59
CA ARG A 100 19.55 13.96 -26.68
C ARG A 100 20.24 14.18 -25.34
N LYS A 101 19.49 14.26 -24.24
CA LYS A 101 20.05 14.36 -22.87
C LYS A 101 20.96 13.17 -22.55
N ILE A 102 20.51 11.95 -22.87
CA ILE A 102 21.30 10.73 -22.68
C ILE A 102 22.58 10.78 -23.52
N ARG A 103 22.49 11.18 -24.79
CA ARG A 103 23.67 11.31 -25.66
C ARG A 103 24.68 12.32 -25.13
N THR A 104 24.24 13.51 -24.72
CA THR A 104 25.13 14.54 -24.15
C THR A 104 25.83 14.02 -22.91
N SER A 105 25.10 13.33 -22.02
CA SER A 105 25.71 12.69 -20.83
C SER A 105 26.74 11.60 -21.19
N CYS A 106 26.60 10.95 -22.35
CA CYS A 106 27.53 9.94 -22.84
C CYS A 106 28.76 10.52 -23.57
N GLN A 107 28.63 11.70 -24.20
CA GLN A 107 29.73 12.36 -24.93
C GLN A 107 30.73 13.06 -24.00
N ILE A 108 30.26 13.63 -22.89
CA ILE A 108 31.12 14.28 -21.88
C ILE A 108 32.20 13.31 -21.35
N GLY A 109 31.89 12.02 -21.22
CA GLY A 109 32.86 11.00 -20.80
C GLY A 109 33.96 10.68 -21.83
N LYS A 110 33.77 11.03 -23.11
CA LYS A 110 34.77 10.79 -24.18
C LYS A 110 35.72 11.97 -24.39
N GLU A 111 35.31 13.19 -24.03
CA GLU A 111 36.16 14.39 -24.15
C GLU A 111 37.12 14.56 -22.97
N PHE A 112 36.81 13.97 -21.80
CA PHE A 112 37.66 14.10 -20.61
C PHE A 112 38.90 13.18 -20.59
N PHE A 113 39.02 12.26 -21.57
CA PHE A 113 40.13 11.30 -21.68
C PHE A 113 40.90 11.41 -23.02
N LYS A 114 40.76 12.53 -23.74
CA LYS A 114 41.66 12.93 -24.83
C LYS A 114 42.65 13.97 -24.33
#